data_AF-A0A7W7Q4V5-F1
#
_entry.id   AF-A0A7W7Q4V5-F1
#
_cell.length_a   1.000
_cell.length_b   1.000
_cell.length_c   1.000
_cell.angle_alpha   90.00
_cell.angle_beta   90.00
_cell.angle_gamma   90.00
#
_symmetry.space_group_name_H-M   'P 1'
#
loop_
_entity.id
_entity.type
_entity.pdbx_description
1 polymer ?
#
loop_
_entity_poly.entity_id
_entity_poly.type
_entity_poly.pdbx_seq_one_letter_code
_entity_poly.pdbx_strand_id
1 'polypeptide(L)'
;MDSVLTDSLTVLCDSGLSDPRLFFASVGEVHEELDQAGAGGDFDAFRSALADRAGRDGFAEAGARFTRYLEANGGTEIVRKLAEESVDDLVAEYERVLAETGDSAEPAAPGGGAYDESVWTAFVAEYGASWNGEAETWDAFRTWFLYHAEERGVAAPATDFLDYAEGETDRVAFFARYGVVVEGAAEVATDAAADAAAEDPGAWEAFLAAYGPDWNGAEENWASFTPYFLHYAEERGVPGFAAAFLENAPDDNDERVRYFASYGISVGEEAGDDAPAGNGEPVTAAEIAEAEQQFAQVADESDHVPEEHEEAITEAFAELVNQMPEAANLTREQMRELLATIPPEHL
;
A
#
# COMPACT_ATOMS: atom_id res chain seq x y z
N MET A 1 27.24 -27.16 8.39
CA MET A 1 27.18 -25.84 9.06
C MET A 1 26.95 -26.01 10.55
N ASP A 2 27.34 -25.01 11.35
CA ASP A 2 26.98 -24.88 12.76
C ASP A 2 25.45 -24.71 12.88
N SER A 3 24.79 -25.33 13.88
CA SER A 3 23.32 -25.25 14.02
C SER A 3 22.86 -23.80 14.18
N VAL A 4 23.67 -22.98 14.87
CA VAL A 4 23.39 -21.56 15.09
C VAL A 4 23.32 -20.77 13.78
N LEU A 5 24.10 -21.18 12.77
CA LEU A 5 24.12 -20.54 11.45
C LEU A 5 22.86 -20.93 10.67
N THR A 6 22.52 -22.22 10.65
CA THR A 6 21.27 -22.70 10.03
C THR A 6 20.02 -22.04 10.64
N ASP A 7 19.97 -21.91 11.97
CA ASP A 7 18.88 -21.23 12.67
C ASP A 7 18.79 -19.74 12.27
N SER A 8 19.93 -19.06 12.11
CA SER A 8 19.97 -17.65 11.66
C SER A 8 19.45 -17.47 10.23
N LEU A 9 19.71 -18.43 9.34
CA LEU A 9 19.21 -18.41 7.96
C LEU A 9 17.72 -18.70 7.89
N THR A 10 17.19 -19.52 8.81
CA THR A 10 15.76 -19.82 8.90
C THR A 10 14.96 -18.54 9.23
N VAL A 11 15.44 -17.73 10.18
CA VAL A 11 14.82 -16.43 10.50
C VAL A 11 14.77 -15.48 9.30
N LEU A 12 15.78 -15.53 8.42
CA LEU A 12 15.81 -14.73 7.20
C LEU A 12 14.84 -15.26 6.12
N CYS A 13 14.61 -16.57 6.08
CA CYS A 13 13.61 -17.16 5.17
C CYS A 13 12.20 -16.66 5.52
N ASP A 14 11.89 -16.61 6.82
CA ASP A 14 10.60 -16.13 7.32
C ASP A 14 10.38 -14.63 7.09
N SER A 15 11.44 -13.84 6.86
CA SER A 15 11.33 -12.42 6.53
C SER A 15 11.13 -12.11 5.05
N GLY A 16 11.00 -13.14 4.19
CA GLY A 16 10.73 -12.91 2.76
C GLY A 16 11.85 -12.15 2.05
N LEU A 17 13.10 -12.40 2.41
CA LEU A 17 14.26 -11.68 1.88
C LEU A 17 14.35 -11.85 0.35
N SER A 18 14.21 -10.75 -0.37
CA SER A 18 14.13 -10.70 -1.84
C SER A 18 15.48 -10.86 -2.54
N ASP A 19 16.55 -10.33 -1.94
CA ASP A 19 17.93 -10.45 -2.44
C ASP A 19 18.88 -10.92 -1.32
N PRO A 20 19.03 -12.24 -1.12
CA PRO A 20 19.91 -12.78 -0.08
C PRO A 20 21.38 -12.45 -0.33
N ARG A 21 21.79 -12.30 -1.59
CA ARG A 21 23.18 -11.99 -1.93
C ARG A 21 23.54 -10.57 -1.49
N LEU A 22 22.69 -9.60 -1.81
CA LEU A 22 22.88 -8.22 -1.38
C LEU A 22 22.89 -8.11 0.15
N PHE A 23 21.96 -8.81 0.82
CA PHE A 23 21.91 -8.82 2.28
C PHE A 23 23.19 -9.36 2.92
N PHE A 24 23.68 -10.54 2.52
CA PHE A 24 24.89 -11.12 3.09
C PHE A 24 26.14 -10.31 2.75
N ALA A 25 26.20 -9.69 1.57
CA ALA A 25 27.25 -8.74 1.23
C ALA A 25 27.22 -7.54 2.20
N SER A 26 26.06 -6.93 2.44
CA SER A 26 25.89 -5.81 3.37
C SER A 26 26.26 -6.18 4.81
N VAL A 27 25.91 -7.39 5.28
CA VAL A 27 26.34 -7.88 6.60
C VAL A 27 27.86 -8.00 6.69
N GLY A 28 28.50 -8.55 5.67
CA GLY A 28 29.96 -8.69 5.60
C GLY A 28 30.68 -7.34 5.58
N GLU A 29 30.21 -6.41 4.73
CA GLU A 29 30.74 -5.04 4.64
C GLU A 29 30.64 -4.30 5.97
N VAL A 30 29.46 -4.33 6.62
CA VAL A 30 29.25 -3.67 7.92
C VAL A 30 30.18 -4.24 8.99
N HIS A 31 30.36 -5.57 9.02
CA HIS A 31 31.30 -6.19 9.96
C HIS A 31 32.75 -5.78 9.69
N GLU A 32 33.19 -5.79 8.42
CA GLU A 32 34.55 -5.38 8.05
C GLU A 32 34.81 -3.90 8.37
N GLU A 33 33.88 -3.01 8.06
CA GLU A 33 33.96 -1.57 8.38
C GLU A 33 34.15 -1.36 9.90
N LEU A 34 33.39 -2.09 10.72
CA LEU A 34 33.48 -1.99 12.17
C LEU A 34 34.75 -2.62 12.72
N ASP A 35 35.21 -3.74 12.19
CA ASP A 35 36.48 -4.36 12.61
C ASP A 35 37.67 -3.43 12.31
N GLN A 36 37.70 -2.83 11.12
CA GLN A 36 38.70 -1.83 10.74
C GLN A 36 38.68 -0.58 11.65
N ALA A 37 37.49 -0.20 12.14
CA ALA A 37 37.32 0.88 13.10
C ALA A 37 37.67 0.49 14.55
N GLY A 38 38.01 -0.77 14.82
CA GLY A 38 38.24 -1.30 16.17
C GLY A 38 36.95 -1.50 16.99
N ALA A 39 35.80 -1.51 16.33
CA ALA A 39 34.46 -1.68 16.87
C ALA A 39 33.83 -3.04 16.49
N GLY A 40 34.57 -3.98 15.91
CA GLY A 40 34.03 -5.29 15.48
C GLY A 40 33.43 -6.13 16.61
N GLY A 41 33.79 -5.86 17.88
CA GLY A 41 33.19 -6.49 19.05
C GLY A 41 31.95 -5.79 19.62
N ASP A 42 31.57 -4.63 19.09
CA ASP A 42 30.45 -3.82 19.57
C ASP A 42 29.17 -4.16 18.80
N PHE A 43 28.29 -4.93 19.44
CA PHE A 43 27.03 -5.36 18.84
C PHE A 43 26.05 -4.21 18.60
N ASP A 44 26.06 -3.17 19.44
CA ASP A 44 25.18 -2.02 19.27
C ASP A 44 25.59 -1.19 18.04
N ALA A 45 26.90 -1.04 17.83
CA ALA A 45 27.44 -0.42 16.63
C ALA A 45 27.07 -1.21 15.37
N PHE A 46 27.20 -2.54 15.41
CA PHE A 46 26.77 -3.42 14.32
C PHE A 46 25.27 -3.31 14.02
N ARG A 47 24.43 -3.40 15.04
CA ARG A 47 22.97 -3.29 14.90
C ARG A 47 22.58 -1.95 14.27
N SER A 48 23.15 -0.84 14.73
CA SER A 48 22.87 0.49 14.18
C SER A 48 23.31 0.60 12.72
N ALA A 49 24.53 0.16 12.40
CA ALA A 49 25.07 0.25 11.04
C ALA A 49 24.31 -0.64 10.05
N LEU A 50 23.93 -1.86 10.48
CA LEU A 50 23.13 -2.76 9.66
C LEU A 50 21.72 -2.23 9.45
N ALA A 51 21.07 -1.64 10.46
CA ALA A 51 19.76 -1.01 10.31
C ALA A 51 19.78 0.13 9.29
N ASP A 52 20.79 1.01 9.35
CA ASP A 52 20.97 2.11 8.40
C ASP A 52 21.24 1.62 6.97
N ARG A 53 21.99 0.51 6.81
CA ARG A 53 22.24 -0.10 5.50
C ARG A 53 20.98 -0.80 4.97
N ALA A 54 20.31 -1.56 5.82
CA ALA A 54 19.09 -2.28 5.49
C ALA A 54 17.93 -1.36 5.08
N GLY A 55 17.80 -0.19 5.71
CA GLY A 55 16.84 0.82 5.32
C GLY A 55 17.11 1.41 3.93
N ARG A 56 18.39 1.58 3.55
CA ARG A 56 18.77 2.10 2.23
C ARG A 56 18.62 1.08 1.11
N ASP A 57 18.91 -0.18 1.42
CA ASP A 57 18.96 -1.25 0.43
C ASP A 57 17.63 -2.04 0.35
N GLY A 58 16.58 -1.62 1.08
CA GLY A 58 15.23 -2.17 0.96
C GLY A 58 14.95 -3.46 1.75
N PHE A 59 15.76 -3.78 2.77
CA PHE A 59 15.58 -4.98 3.62
C PHE A 59 15.52 -4.65 5.12
N ALA A 60 14.91 -3.52 5.47
CA ALA A 60 14.78 -3.03 6.85
C ALA A 60 14.19 -4.09 7.81
N GLU A 61 13.11 -4.77 7.39
CA GLU A 61 12.46 -5.81 8.20
C GLU A 61 13.37 -7.02 8.44
N ALA A 62 13.99 -7.54 7.38
CA ALA A 62 14.93 -8.67 7.47
C ALA A 62 16.13 -8.32 8.36
N GLY A 63 16.68 -7.11 8.22
CA GLY A 63 17.75 -6.60 9.09
C GLY A 63 17.33 -6.52 10.56
N ALA A 64 16.13 -6.04 10.85
CA ALA A 64 15.60 -5.97 12.21
C ALA A 64 15.37 -7.36 12.84
N ARG A 65 14.78 -8.31 12.09
CA ARG A 65 14.59 -9.68 12.56
C ARG A 65 15.92 -10.40 12.81
N PHE A 66 16.85 -10.26 11.87
CA PHE A 66 18.17 -10.84 11.97
C PHE A 66 18.96 -10.30 13.18
N THR A 67 18.99 -8.99 13.40
CA THR A 67 19.66 -8.39 14.57
C THR A 67 19.03 -8.82 15.89
N ARG A 68 17.69 -8.95 15.97
CA ARG A 68 17.01 -9.49 17.15
C ARG A 68 17.41 -10.94 17.43
N TYR A 69 17.50 -11.77 16.39
CA TYR A 69 17.98 -13.15 16.53
C TYR A 69 19.44 -13.19 17.03
N LEU A 70 20.32 -12.35 16.45
CA LEU A 70 21.72 -12.27 16.87
C LEU A 70 21.84 -11.89 18.34
N GLU A 71 21.09 -10.88 18.80
CA GLU A 71 21.09 -10.42 20.20
C GLU A 71 20.80 -11.56 21.19
N ALA A 72 19.86 -12.45 20.84
CA ALA A 72 19.48 -13.59 21.67
C ALA A 72 20.47 -14.78 21.61
N ASN A 73 21.26 -14.92 20.55
CA ASN A 73 22.00 -16.16 20.24
C ASN A 73 23.52 -16.04 20.22
N GLY A 74 24.09 -14.87 20.54
CA GLY A 74 25.53 -14.71 20.69
C GLY A 74 26.12 -13.44 20.05
N GLY A 75 25.28 -12.57 19.49
CA GLY A 75 25.63 -11.25 18.99
C GLY A 75 26.73 -11.29 17.94
N THR A 76 27.83 -10.58 18.22
CA THR A 76 28.97 -10.41 17.31
C THR A 76 29.70 -11.70 16.97
N GLU A 77 29.61 -12.75 17.79
CA GLU A 77 30.27 -14.03 17.49
C GLU A 77 29.63 -14.74 16.27
N ILE A 78 28.31 -14.64 16.12
CA ILE A 78 27.61 -15.18 14.94
C ILE A 78 27.94 -14.33 13.71
N VAL A 79 27.95 -13.00 13.87
CA VAL A 79 28.32 -12.07 12.79
C VAL A 79 29.72 -12.39 12.27
N ARG A 80 30.68 -12.60 13.18
CA ARG A 80 32.06 -12.96 12.82
C ARG A 80 32.11 -14.27 12.05
N LYS A 81 31.38 -15.31 12.49
CA LYS A 81 31.29 -16.58 11.77
C LYS A 81 30.69 -16.42 10.37
N LEU A 82 29.62 -15.62 10.23
CA LEU A 82 29.01 -15.33 8.93
C LEU A 82 29.97 -14.57 8.02
N ALA A 83 30.71 -13.60 8.55
CA ALA A 83 31.70 -12.83 7.78
C ALA A 83 32.93 -13.66 7.36
N GLU A 84 33.21 -14.79 8.04
CA GLU A 84 34.26 -15.75 7.66
C GLU A 84 33.82 -16.67 6.50
N GLU A 85 32.51 -16.84 6.29
CA GLU A 85 31.94 -17.62 5.18
C GLU A 85 31.84 -16.78 3.89
N SER A 86 31.92 -17.42 2.73
CA SER A 86 31.74 -16.70 1.47
C SER A 86 30.26 -16.37 1.23
N VAL A 87 29.99 -15.22 0.60
CA VAL A 87 28.61 -14.84 0.24
C VAL A 87 27.95 -15.90 -0.64
N ASP A 88 28.70 -16.54 -1.54
CA ASP A 88 28.18 -17.62 -2.40
C ASP A 88 27.75 -18.84 -1.57
N ASP A 89 28.52 -19.23 -0.56
CA ASP A 89 28.19 -20.36 0.33
C ASP A 89 26.98 -20.04 1.22
N LEU A 90 26.87 -18.80 1.72
CA LEU A 90 25.73 -18.34 2.51
C LEU A 90 24.45 -18.29 1.69
N VAL A 91 24.50 -17.80 0.44
CA VAL A 91 23.35 -17.80 -0.46
C VAL A 91 22.92 -19.22 -0.80
N ALA A 92 23.86 -20.11 -1.13
CA ALA A 92 23.53 -21.51 -1.43
C ALA A 92 22.90 -22.23 -0.22
N GLU A 93 23.38 -21.96 0.99
CA GLU A 93 22.79 -22.50 2.21
C GLU A 93 21.40 -21.88 2.49
N TYR A 94 21.24 -20.57 2.30
CA TYR A 94 19.94 -19.90 2.43
C TYR A 94 18.91 -20.51 1.48
N GLU A 95 19.26 -20.70 0.20
CA GLU A 95 18.38 -21.34 -0.79
C GLU A 95 18.07 -22.80 -0.42
N ARG A 96 19.04 -23.54 0.15
CA ARG A 96 18.81 -24.89 0.66
C ARG A 96 17.81 -24.90 1.81
N VAL A 97 17.97 -24.00 2.80
CA VAL A 97 17.06 -23.87 3.94
C VAL A 97 15.67 -23.43 3.47
N LEU A 98 15.60 -22.49 2.53
CA LEU A 98 14.35 -22.03 1.92
C LEU A 98 13.64 -23.17 1.17
N ALA A 99 14.39 -24.02 0.45
CA ALA A 99 13.82 -25.20 -0.20
C ALA A 99 13.33 -26.25 0.81
N GLU A 100 14.06 -26.48 1.90
CA GLU A 100 13.65 -27.45 2.94
C GLU A 100 12.42 -26.99 3.73
N THR A 101 12.33 -25.68 4.00
CA THR A 101 11.19 -25.06 4.66
C THR A 101 10.00 -24.88 3.72
N GLY A 102 10.25 -24.55 2.45
CA GLY A 102 9.25 -24.35 1.40
C GLY A 102 8.66 -25.64 0.80
N ASP A 103 9.45 -26.71 0.63
CA ASP A 103 8.96 -28.01 0.14
C ASP A 103 8.25 -28.81 1.26
N SER A 104 8.31 -28.31 2.49
CA SER A 104 7.45 -28.72 3.61
C SER A 104 6.12 -27.95 3.67
N ALA A 105 5.83 -27.05 2.71
CA ALA A 105 4.59 -26.27 2.65
C ALA A 105 3.40 -27.06 2.05
N GLU A 106 3.04 -28.17 2.67
CA GLU A 106 1.63 -28.34 3.07
C GLU A 106 1.45 -27.34 4.23
N PRO A 107 0.45 -26.44 4.25
CA PRO A 107 0.45 -25.22 5.06
C PRO A 107 0.84 -25.52 6.52
N ALA A 108 2.12 -25.31 6.80
CA ALA A 108 2.72 -25.63 8.08
C ALA A 108 2.51 -24.40 8.95
N ALA A 109 1.54 -24.52 9.86
CA ALA A 109 1.34 -23.57 10.93
C ALA A 109 2.68 -23.25 11.64
N PRO A 110 2.96 -21.97 11.96
CA PRO A 110 4.24 -21.57 12.54
C PRO A 110 4.42 -22.21 13.91
N GLY A 111 5.51 -22.96 14.06
CA GLY A 111 5.86 -23.69 15.27
C GLY A 111 6.46 -22.79 16.35
N GLY A 112 5.60 -22.10 17.11
CA GLY A 112 5.94 -21.39 18.35
C GLY A 112 5.17 -21.94 19.54
N GLY A 113 5.19 -23.27 19.72
CA GLY A 113 4.17 -24.00 20.48
C GLY A 113 2.89 -24.08 19.65
N ALA A 114 2.31 -25.26 19.50
CA ALA A 114 1.01 -25.38 18.85
C ALA A 114 -0.02 -24.66 19.74
N TYR A 115 -0.15 -23.34 19.57
CA TYR A 115 -1.34 -22.66 20.02
C TYR A 115 -2.49 -23.25 19.23
N ASP A 116 -3.62 -23.40 19.88
CA ASP A 116 -4.79 -23.92 19.23
C ASP A 116 -5.31 -22.82 18.28
N GLU A 117 -5.22 -23.06 16.97
CA GLU A 117 -5.68 -22.14 15.93
C GLU A 117 -7.13 -21.70 16.13
N SER A 118 -7.96 -22.60 16.70
CA SER A 118 -9.34 -22.26 17.04
C SER A 118 -9.44 -21.30 18.22
N VAL A 119 -8.51 -21.40 19.20
CA VAL A 119 -8.40 -20.45 20.32
C VAL A 119 -7.91 -19.10 19.82
N TRP A 120 -6.95 -19.08 18.88
CA TRP A 120 -6.49 -17.86 18.24
C TRP A 120 -7.60 -17.16 17.45
N THR A 121 -8.27 -17.88 16.55
CA THR A 121 -9.38 -17.34 15.75
C THR A 121 -10.49 -16.79 16.64
N ALA A 122 -10.87 -17.53 17.69
CA ALA A 122 -11.87 -17.08 18.66
C ALA A 122 -11.40 -15.83 19.43
N PHE A 123 -10.12 -15.78 19.78
CA PHE A 123 -9.52 -14.64 20.47
C PHE A 123 -9.53 -13.37 19.60
N VAL A 124 -9.10 -13.45 18.33
CA VAL A 124 -9.14 -12.30 17.41
C VAL A 124 -10.57 -11.82 17.20
N ALA A 125 -11.53 -12.71 17.01
CA ALA A 125 -12.93 -12.35 16.85
C ALA A 125 -13.53 -11.67 18.09
N GLU A 126 -13.16 -12.13 19.30
CA GLU A 126 -13.67 -11.57 20.57
C GLU A 126 -13.00 -10.25 20.94
N TYR A 127 -11.67 -10.14 20.78
CA TYR A 127 -10.90 -9.00 21.29
C TYR A 127 -10.57 -7.97 20.21
N GLY A 128 -10.46 -8.37 18.94
CA GLY A 128 -10.10 -7.47 17.85
C GLY A 128 -11.12 -6.34 17.69
N ALA A 129 -12.41 -6.63 17.89
CA ALA A 129 -13.49 -5.65 17.76
C ALA A 129 -13.49 -4.59 18.88
N SER A 130 -12.66 -4.74 19.91
CA SER A 130 -12.58 -3.78 21.02
C SER A 130 -11.74 -2.55 20.69
N TRP A 131 -10.98 -2.56 19.60
CA TRP A 131 -10.40 -1.34 19.05
C TRP A 131 -11.48 -0.54 18.34
N ASN A 132 -11.46 0.79 18.45
CA ASN A 132 -12.45 1.68 17.82
C ASN A 132 -12.02 2.17 16.43
N GLY A 133 -10.83 1.77 15.95
CA GLY A 133 -10.30 2.17 14.64
C GLY A 133 -9.51 3.47 14.67
N GLU A 134 -9.48 4.19 15.80
CA GLU A 134 -8.76 5.46 15.92
C GLU A 134 -7.27 5.23 16.18
N ALA A 135 -6.42 6.03 15.52
CA ALA A 135 -4.98 5.96 15.70
C ALA A 135 -4.56 6.33 17.13
N GLU A 136 -5.24 7.27 17.79
CA GLU A 136 -4.91 7.72 19.14
C GLU A 136 -5.14 6.63 20.21
N THR A 137 -5.98 5.64 19.94
CA THR A 137 -6.29 4.57 20.90
C THR A 137 -5.49 3.29 20.65
N TRP A 138 -4.72 3.24 19.56
CA TRP A 138 -4.02 2.05 19.09
C TRP A 138 -3.05 1.47 20.13
N ASP A 139 -2.17 2.29 20.71
CA ASP A 139 -1.19 1.83 21.71
C ASP A 139 -1.85 1.25 22.96
N ALA A 140 -2.96 1.86 23.39
CA ALA A 140 -3.74 1.39 24.53
C ALA A 140 -4.43 0.06 24.22
N PHE A 141 -5.00 -0.06 23.01
CA PHE A 141 -5.58 -1.30 22.51
C PHE A 141 -4.54 -2.41 22.43
N ARG A 142 -3.38 -2.17 21.82
CA ARG A 142 -2.29 -3.15 21.65
C ARG A 142 -1.84 -3.72 22.99
N THR A 143 -1.63 -2.85 23.98
CA THR A 143 -1.25 -3.26 25.34
C THR A 143 -2.33 -4.14 25.98
N TRP A 144 -3.60 -3.75 25.85
CA TRP A 144 -4.73 -4.49 26.40
C TRP A 144 -4.94 -5.84 25.69
N PHE A 145 -4.83 -5.87 24.36
CA PHE A 145 -4.97 -7.07 23.53
C PHE A 145 -3.90 -8.10 23.90
N LEU A 146 -2.62 -7.70 24.00
CA LEU A 146 -1.54 -8.59 24.40
C LEU A 146 -1.71 -9.15 25.82
N TYR A 147 -2.22 -8.35 26.76
CA TYR A 147 -2.54 -8.83 28.11
C TYR A 147 -3.54 -10.00 28.06
N HIS A 148 -4.65 -9.87 27.31
CA HIS A 148 -5.65 -10.94 27.21
C HIS A 148 -5.15 -12.12 26.37
N ALA A 149 -4.26 -11.88 25.41
CA ALA A 149 -3.61 -12.94 24.65
C ALA A 149 -2.73 -13.82 25.54
N GLU A 150 -2.00 -13.22 26.47
CA GLU A 150 -1.21 -13.94 27.48
C GLU A 150 -2.09 -14.79 28.40
N GLU A 151 -3.22 -14.25 28.87
CA GLU A 151 -4.19 -15.02 29.68
C GLU A 151 -4.76 -16.24 28.93
N ARG A 152 -4.86 -16.17 27.59
CA ARG A 152 -5.32 -17.28 26.74
C ARG A 152 -4.21 -18.17 26.17
N GLY A 153 -2.95 -17.88 26.47
CA GLY A 153 -1.82 -18.63 25.93
C GLY A 153 -1.60 -18.45 24.42
N VAL A 154 -2.07 -17.33 23.86
CA VAL A 154 -1.91 -16.93 22.44
C VAL A 154 -1.09 -15.64 22.29
N ALA A 155 -0.23 -15.33 23.28
CA ALA A 155 0.59 -14.11 23.28
C ALA A 155 1.53 -14.00 22.06
N ALA A 156 2.13 -15.10 21.62
CA ALA A 156 3.01 -15.13 20.47
C ALA A 156 2.28 -14.73 19.16
N PRO A 157 1.23 -15.45 18.72
CA PRO A 157 0.51 -15.05 17.50
C PRO A 157 -0.17 -13.69 17.63
N ALA A 158 -0.58 -13.26 18.83
CA ALA A 158 -1.10 -11.92 19.05
C ALA A 158 -0.04 -10.82 18.84
N THR A 159 1.20 -11.08 19.24
CA THR A 159 2.32 -10.14 19.02
C THR A 159 2.61 -10.03 17.54
N ASP A 160 2.74 -11.15 16.84
CA ASP A 160 3.00 -11.18 15.40
C ASP A 160 1.88 -10.46 14.63
N PHE A 161 0.62 -10.74 14.95
CA PHE A 161 -0.55 -10.09 14.34
C PHE A 161 -0.55 -8.56 14.49
N LEU A 162 -0.21 -8.06 15.69
CA LEU A 162 -0.15 -6.62 15.95
C LEU A 162 1.06 -5.96 15.29
N ASP A 163 2.20 -6.65 15.22
CA ASP A 163 3.38 -6.17 14.50
C ASP A 163 3.09 -6.06 12.99
N TYR A 164 2.34 -7.01 12.40
CA TYR A 164 1.86 -6.90 11.02
C TYR A 164 0.89 -5.73 10.84
N ALA A 165 -0.11 -5.59 11.72
CA ALA A 165 -1.05 -4.47 11.66
C ALA A 165 -0.35 -3.11 11.76
N GLU A 166 0.72 -3.00 12.54
CA GLU A 166 1.47 -1.73 12.68
C GLU A 166 2.02 -1.23 11.34
N GLY A 167 2.45 -2.14 10.47
CA GLY A 167 3.01 -1.84 9.15
C GLY A 167 1.98 -1.50 8.06
N GLU A 168 0.69 -1.76 8.29
CA GLU A 168 -0.37 -1.47 7.32
C GLU A 168 -0.81 0.00 7.41
N THR A 169 -1.04 0.61 6.24
CA THR A 169 -1.59 1.97 6.13
C THR A 169 -3.04 2.06 6.57
N ASP A 170 -3.83 1.01 6.34
CA ASP A 170 -5.22 0.89 6.80
C ASP A 170 -5.38 -0.34 7.71
N ARG A 171 -5.24 -0.11 9.01
CA ARG A 171 -5.42 -1.12 10.05
C ARG A 171 -6.87 -1.60 10.15
N VAL A 172 -7.86 -0.77 9.85
CA VAL A 172 -9.27 -1.20 9.90
C VAL A 172 -9.52 -2.22 8.80
N ALA A 173 -9.05 -1.96 7.58
CA ALA A 173 -9.10 -2.93 6.48
C ALA A 173 -8.32 -4.20 6.79
N PHE A 174 -7.15 -4.09 7.44
CA PHE A 174 -6.40 -5.27 7.90
C PHE A 174 -7.23 -6.14 8.84
N PHE A 175 -7.84 -5.58 9.89
CA PHE A 175 -8.69 -6.33 10.83
C PHE A 175 -9.91 -6.97 10.14
N ALA A 176 -10.50 -6.28 9.15
CA ALA A 176 -11.62 -6.80 8.37
C ALA A 176 -11.26 -8.08 7.58
N ARG A 177 -10.00 -8.23 7.11
CA ARG A 177 -9.52 -9.47 6.45
C ARG A 177 -9.57 -10.69 7.40
N TYR A 178 -9.50 -10.46 8.71
CA TYR A 178 -9.64 -11.48 9.74
C TYR A 178 -11.08 -11.63 10.27
N GLY A 179 -12.05 -11.02 9.58
CA GLY A 179 -13.47 -11.07 9.96
C GLY A 179 -13.81 -10.23 11.19
N VAL A 180 -12.92 -9.33 11.63
CA VAL A 180 -13.18 -8.43 12.75
C VAL A 180 -13.87 -7.17 12.23
N VAL A 181 -15.01 -6.85 12.82
CA VAL A 181 -15.72 -5.59 12.58
C VAL A 181 -15.38 -4.62 13.70
N VAL A 182 -14.71 -3.52 13.36
CA VAL A 182 -14.32 -2.46 14.29
C VAL A 182 -15.50 -1.49 14.44
N GLU A 183 -16.23 -1.60 15.55
CA GLU A 183 -17.39 -0.74 15.86
C GLU A 183 -16.90 0.67 16.23
N GLY A 184 -16.87 1.58 15.24
CA GLY A 184 -16.43 2.97 15.42
C GLY A 184 -15.91 3.59 14.13
N ALA A 185 -15.28 2.78 13.28
CA ALA A 185 -14.80 3.22 11.97
C ALA A 185 -15.95 3.68 11.04
N ALA A 186 -17.16 3.15 11.22
CA ALA A 186 -18.32 3.50 10.42
C ALA A 186 -18.87 4.92 10.68
N GLU A 187 -18.67 5.50 11.88
CA GLU A 187 -19.17 6.85 12.21
C GLU A 187 -18.18 7.96 11.83
N VAL A 188 -16.87 7.68 11.80
CA VAL A 188 -15.87 8.64 11.29
C VAL A 188 -15.85 8.64 9.76
N ALA A 189 -16.20 7.50 9.14
CA ALA A 189 -16.37 7.39 7.70
C ALA A 189 -17.60 8.14 7.18
N THR A 190 -18.64 8.43 7.97
CA THR A 190 -19.89 8.99 7.42
C THR A 190 -19.81 10.41 6.86
N ASP A 191 -18.84 11.24 7.28
CA ASP A 191 -18.66 12.59 6.71
C ASP A 191 -17.68 12.63 5.51
N ALA A 192 -16.86 11.59 5.32
CA ALA A 192 -15.93 11.48 4.17
C ALA A 192 -16.38 10.46 3.11
N ALA A 193 -17.16 9.44 3.49
CA ALA A 193 -17.63 8.35 2.64
C ALA A 193 -19.07 8.52 2.15
N ALA A 194 -19.76 9.62 2.51
CA ALA A 194 -21.07 9.93 1.94
C ALA A 194 -21.02 10.16 0.41
N ASP A 195 -19.83 10.41 -0.16
CA ASP A 195 -19.62 10.53 -1.61
C ASP A 195 -18.87 9.33 -2.23
N ALA A 196 -18.29 8.45 -1.41
CA ALA A 196 -17.67 7.21 -1.87
C ALA A 196 -18.64 6.05 -1.64
N ALA A 197 -19.61 5.90 -2.54
CA ALA A 197 -20.36 4.65 -2.64
C ALA A 197 -19.33 3.51 -2.71
N ALA A 198 -19.42 2.54 -1.79
CA ALA A 198 -18.49 1.41 -1.72
C ALA A 198 -18.32 0.81 -3.12
N GLU A 199 -17.16 1.07 -3.72
CA GLU A 199 -16.90 0.73 -5.11
C GLU A 199 -16.86 -0.79 -5.24
N ASP A 200 -17.53 -1.33 -6.25
CA ASP A 200 -17.63 -2.77 -6.46
C ASP A 200 -16.27 -3.31 -6.94
N PRO A 201 -15.60 -4.23 -6.20
CA PRO A 201 -14.34 -4.83 -6.63
C PRO A 201 -14.43 -5.47 -8.03
N GLY A 202 -15.59 -6.01 -8.40
CA GLY A 202 -15.80 -6.57 -9.74
C GLY A 202 -15.85 -5.49 -10.83
N ALA A 203 -16.36 -4.29 -10.51
CA ALA A 203 -16.33 -3.14 -11.41
C ALA A 203 -14.90 -2.63 -11.59
N TRP A 204 -14.07 -2.66 -10.54
CA TRP A 204 -12.66 -2.31 -10.60
C TRP A 204 -11.87 -3.26 -11.49
N GLU A 205 -11.97 -4.57 -11.30
CA GLU A 205 -11.28 -5.55 -12.14
C GLU A 205 -11.67 -5.40 -13.62
N ALA A 206 -12.96 -5.21 -13.90
CA ALA A 206 -13.46 -4.99 -15.25
C ALA A 206 -12.96 -3.67 -15.86
N PHE A 207 -12.88 -2.62 -15.05
CA PHE A 207 -12.36 -1.32 -15.46
C PHE A 207 -10.86 -1.40 -15.78
N LEU A 208 -10.07 -1.99 -14.88
CA LEU A 208 -8.63 -2.12 -15.03
C LEU A 208 -8.25 -2.98 -16.25
N ALA A 209 -9.00 -4.05 -16.51
CA ALA A 209 -8.82 -4.87 -17.72
C ALA A 209 -9.15 -4.12 -19.01
N ALA A 210 -10.11 -3.18 -18.98
CA ALA A 210 -10.55 -2.44 -20.15
C ALA A 210 -9.65 -1.24 -20.47
N TYR A 211 -9.19 -0.50 -19.45
CA TYR A 211 -8.48 0.77 -19.62
C TYR A 211 -7.01 0.72 -19.22
N GLY A 212 -6.59 -0.28 -18.44
CA GLY A 212 -5.17 -0.48 -18.09
C GLY A 212 -4.24 -0.61 -19.30
N PRO A 213 -4.62 -1.37 -20.36
CA PRO A 213 -3.80 -1.50 -21.57
C PRO A 213 -3.69 -0.23 -22.43
N ASP A 214 -4.46 0.84 -22.15
CA ASP A 214 -4.39 2.09 -22.92
C ASP A 214 -3.09 2.86 -22.65
N TRP A 215 -2.40 2.58 -21.54
CA TRP A 215 -1.02 3.00 -21.37
C TRP A 215 -0.08 2.05 -22.11
N ASN A 216 0.72 2.58 -23.02
CA ASN A 216 1.66 1.79 -23.82
C ASN A 216 3.03 1.55 -23.13
N GLY A 217 3.20 1.96 -21.88
CA GLY A 217 4.45 1.78 -21.13
C GLY A 217 5.53 2.81 -21.40
N ALA A 218 5.27 3.77 -22.30
CA ALA A 218 6.18 4.87 -22.54
C ALA A 218 5.94 5.99 -21.52
N GLU A 219 7.02 6.46 -20.90
CA GLU A 219 7.00 7.56 -19.93
C GLU A 219 6.36 8.83 -20.53
N GLU A 220 6.62 9.10 -21.82
CA GLU A 220 6.08 10.28 -22.53
C GLU A 220 4.54 10.29 -22.63
N ASN A 221 3.89 9.14 -22.51
CA ASN A 221 2.43 9.02 -22.56
C ASN A 221 1.78 8.95 -21.18
N TRP A 222 2.57 8.82 -20.11
CA TRP A 222 2.07 8.67 -18.75
C TRP A 222 1.24 9.89 -18.30
N ALA A 223 1.73 11.09 -18.62
CA ALA A 223 1.08 12.34 -18.27
C ALA A 223 -0.31 12.50 -18.92
N SER A 224 -0.50 11.96 -20.12
CA SER A 224 -1.79 11.96 -20.83
C SER A 224 -2.70 10.82 -20.39
N PHE A 225 -2.12 9.65 -20.09
CA PHE A 225 -2.85 8.48 -19.63
C PHE A 225 -3.52 8.69 -18.27
N THR A 226 -2.79 9.26 -17.29
CA THR A 226 -3.28 9.44 -15.91
C THR A 226 -4.64 10.17 -15.83
N PRO A 227 -4.81 11.38 -16.38
CA PRO A 227 -6.10 12.08 -16.32
C PRO A 227 -7.19 11.39 -17.14
N TYR A 228 -6.84 10.75 -18.26
CA TYR A 228 -7.77 9.96 -19.06
C TYR A 228 -8.31 8.76 -18.26
N PHE A 229 -7.42 8.02 -17.61
CA PHE A 229 -7.77 6.86 -16.79
C PHE A 229 -8.68 7.27 -15.62
N LEU A 230 -8.34 8.35 -14.91
CA LEU A 230 -9.17 8.87 -13.81
C LEU A 230 -10.57 9.32 -14.28
N HIS A 231 -10.66 10.00 -15.44
CA HIS A 231 -11.94 10.41 -16.01
C HIS A 231 -12.87 9.22 -16.26
N TYR A 232 -12.38 8.16 -16.91
CA TYR A 232 -13.22 6.97 -17.13
C TYR A 232 -13.48 6.17 -15.86
N ALA A 233 -12.61 6.23 -14.85
CA ALA A 233 -12.87 5.61 -13.56
C ALA A 233 -14.08 6.26 -12.86
N GLU A 234 -14.16 7.59 -12.92
CA GLU A 234 -15.30 8.35 -12.42
C GLU A 234 -16.59 7.96 -13.15
N GLU A 235 -16.58 7.91 -14.49
CA GLU A 235 -17.74 7.47 -15.28
C GLU A 235 -18.19 6.03 -14.95
N ARG A 236 -17.27 5.18 -14.51
CA ARG A 236 -17.52 3.78 -14.16
C ARG A 236 -17.80 3.55 -12.68
N GLY A 237 -17.81 4.61 -11.87
CA GLY A 237 -18.07 4.52 -10.44
C GLY A 237 -16.98 3.77 -9.68
N VAL A 238 -15.72 3.86 -10.14
CA VAL A 238 -14.52 3.38 -9.46
C VAL A 238 -13.41 4.44 -9.28
N PRO A 239 -13.73 5.73 -9.05
CA PRO A 239 -12.72 6.79 -8.96
C PRO A 239 -11.71 6.60 -7.82
N GLY A 240 -12.14 6.07 -6.67
CA GLY A 240 -11.31 5.82 -5.49
C GLY A 240 -10.27 4.73 -5.74
N PHE A 241 -10.67 3.59 -6.31
CA PHE A 241 -9.74 2.53 -6.69
C PHE A 241 -8.74 3.00 -7.74
N ALA A 242 -9.18 3.77 -8.74
CA ALA A 242 -8.29 4.28 -9.77
C ALA A 242 -7.26 5.29 -9.22
N ALA A 243 -7.70 6.21 -8.36
CA ALA A 243 -6.81 7.17 -7.71
C ALA A 243 -5.78 6.46 -6.83
N ALA A 244 -6.21 5.53 -5.97
CA ALA A 244 -5.32 4.76 -5.13
C ALA A 244 -4.35 3.91 -5.96
N PHE A 245 -4.81 3.29 -7.04
CA PHE A 245 -3.98 2.51 -7.94
C PHE A 245 -2.86 3.35 -8.56
N LEU A 246 -3.17 4.57 -9.02
CA LEU A 246 -2.20 5.50 -9.61
C LEU A 246 -1.27 6.12 -8.57
N GLU A 247 -1.75 6.41 -7.37
CA GLU A 247 -0.93 6.92 -6.26
C GLU A 247 0.13 5.90 -5.81
N ASN A 248 -0.20 4.60 -5.86
CA ASN A 248 0.74 3.52 -5.54
C ASN A 248 1.63 3.12 -6.73
N ALA A 249 1.45 3.72 -7.91
CA ALA A 249 2.28 3.44 -9.06
C ALA A 249 3.69 4.06 -8.88
N PRO A 250 4.78 3.30 -9.06
CA PRO A 250 6.14 3.84 -8.93
C PRO A 250 6.44 5.02 -9.86
N ASP A 251 7.31 5.92 -9.40
CA ASP A 251 7.80 7.05 -10.19
C ASP A 251 8.70 6.59 -11.35
N ASP A 252 9.46 5.50 -11.17
CA ASP A 252 10.31 4.94 -12.22
C ASP A 252 9.47 4.18 -13.27
N ASN A 253 9.72 4.45 -14.56
CA ASN A 253 8.92 3.89 -15.65
C ASN A 253 9.01 2.36 -15.73
N ASP A 254 10.19 1.76 -15.52
CA ASP A 254 10.36 0.32 -15.61
C ASP A 254 9.67 -0.39 -14.43
N GLU A 255 9.75 0.20 -13.23
CA GLU A 255 9.01 -0.27 -12.07
C GLU A 255 7.51 -0.13 -12.26
N ARG A 256 7.05 0.96 -12.89
CA ARG A 256 5.64 1.17 -13.20
C ARG A 256 5.08 0.15 -14.19
N VAL A 257 5.85 -0.22 -15.22
CA VAL A 257 5.49 -1.31 -16.13
C VAL A 257 5.34 -2.63 -15.37
N ARG A 258 6.27 -2.95 -14.45
CA ARG A 258 6.17 -4.15 -13.60
C ARG A 258 4.97 -4.09 -12.65
N TYR A 259 4.68 -2.90 -12.10
CA TYR A 259 3.51 -2.67 -11.26
C TYR A 259 2.23 -2.99 -12.03
N PHE A 260 2.03 -2.46 -13.24
CA PHE A 260 0.88 -2.79 -14.09
C PHE A 260 0.78 -4.29 -14.40
N ALA A 261 1.92 -4.92 -14.70
CA ALA A 261 1.97 -6.37 -14.96
C ALA A 261 1.54 -7.20 -13.75
N SER A 262 1.76 -6.73 -12.52
CA SER A 262 1.32 -7.41 -11.30
C SER A 262 -0.22 -7.48 -11.18
N TYR A 263 -0.93 -6.55 -11.82
CA TYR A 263 -2.40 -6.55 -11.94
C TYR A 263 -2.90 -7.29 -13.20
N GLY A 264 -2.01 -8.03 -13.89
CA GLY A 264 -2.35 -8.75 -15.12
C GLY A 264 -2.48 -7.85 -16.36
N ILE A 265 -2.11 -6.57 -16.25
CA ILE A 265 -2.14 -5.63 -17.38
C ILE A 265 -0.87 -5.82 -18.20
N SER A 266 -1.02 -6.29 -19.43
CA SER A 266 0.09 -6.40 -20.35
C SER A 266 0.31 -5.05 -21.03
N VAL A 267 1.28 -4.30 -20.53
CA VAL A 267 1.74 -3.05 -21.12
C VAL A 267 2.71 -3.40 -22.25
N GLY A 268 2.25 -3.23 -23.49
CA GLY A 268 3.01 -3.68 -24.67
C GLY A 268 4.14 -2.74 -25.04
N GLU A 269 5.38 -3.21 -24.91
CA GLU A 269 6.57 -2.61 -25.54
C GLU A 269 6.43 -2.78 -27.06
N GLU A 270 5.82 -1.80 -27.72
CA GLU A 270 5.47 -1.79 -29.15
C GLU A 270 4.91 -3.13 -29.66
N ALA A 271 3.58 -3.30 -29.59
CA ALA A 271 2.92 -4.25 -30.45
C ALA A 271 3.24 -3.89 -31.91
N GLY A 272 4.22 -4.55 -32.51
CA GLY A 272 4.63 -4.29 -33.88
C GLY A 272 3.45 -4.42 -34.82
N ASP A 273 2.99 -3.29 -35.37
CA ASP A 273 2.11 -2.99 -36.52
C ASP A 273 0.89 -3.90 -36.83
N ASP A 274 0.61 -4.95 -36.04
CA ASP A 274 -0.33 -6.04 -36.39
C ASP A 274 -1.19 -6.49 -35.18
N ALA A 275 -1.25 -5.73 -34.09
CA ALA A 275 -2.26 -5.97 -33.05
C ALA A 275 -3.67 -5.62 -33.58
N PRO A 276 -4.71 -6.43 -33.28
CA PRO A 276 -6.06 -6.14 -33.72
C PRO A 276 -6.51 -4.83 -33.05
N ALA A 277 -6.73 -3.80 -33.87
CA ALA A 277 -7.26 -2.51 -33.45
C ALA A 277 -8.47 -2.74 -32.53
N GLY A 278 -8.32 -2.35 -31.25
CA GLY A 278 -9.48 -2.06 -30.43
C GLY A 278 -10.34 -1.06 -31.22
N ASN A 279 -11.64 -1.31 -31.31
CA ASN A 279 -12.57 -0.54 -32.17
C ASN A 279 -12.79 0.92 -31.71
N GLY A 280 -11.89 1.50 -30.91
CA GLY A 280 -11.81 2.94 -30.72
C GLY A 280 -10.88 3.49 -31.79
N GLU A 281 -11.38 4.37 -32.66
CA GLU A 281 -10.47 5.19 -33.47
C GLU A 281 -9.50 5.89 -32.52
N PRO A 282 -8.18 5.78 -32.74
CA PRO A 282 -7.21 6.43 -31.88
C PRO A 282 -7.51 7.93 -31.89
N VAL A 283 -7.75 8.49 -30.71
CA VAL A 283 -8.01 9.93 -30.54
C VAL A 283 -6.87 10.68 -31.21
N THR A 284 -7.21 11.39 -32.26
CA THR A 284 -6.24 12.07 -33.11
C THR A 284 -5.65 13.25 -32.36
N ALA A 285 -4.43 13.64 -32.71
CA ALA A 285 -3.83 14.88 -32.20
C ALA A 285 -4.72 16.13 -32.46
N ALA A 286 -5.62 16.06 -33.45
CA ALA A 286 -6.60 17.10 -33.72
C ALA A 286 -7.74 17.10 -32.68
N GLU A 287 -8.22 15.93 -32.26
CA GLU A 287 -9.25 15.79 -31.22
C GLU A 287 -8.70 16.16 -29.83
N ILE A 288 -7.43 15.85 -29.54
CA ILE A 288 -6.75 16.31 -28.33
C ILE A 288 -6.64 17.85 -28.33
N ALA A 289 -6.20 18.45 -29.45
CA ALA A 289 -6.11 19.91 -29.56
C ALA A 289 -7.50 20.60 -29.50
N GLU A 290 -8.55 19.94 -29.98
CA GLU A 290 -9.93 20.43 -29.87
C GLU A 290 -10.43 20.35 -28.42
N ALA A 291 -10.15 19.25 -27.71
CA ALA A 291 -10.46 19.10 -26.30
C ALA A 291 -9.72 20.15 -25.44
N GLU A 292 -8.42 20.34 -25.66
CA GLU A 292 -7.63 21.40 -24.98
C GLU A 292 -8.22 22.80 -25.23
N GLN A 293 -8.70 23.06 -26.45
CA GLN A 293 -9.31 24.34 -26.80
C GLN A 293 -10.69 24.51 -26.15
N GLN A 294 -11.48 23.44 -26.03
CA GLN A 294 -12.75 23.45 -25.30
C GLN A 294 -12.52 23.67 -23.79
N PHE A 295 -11.53 23.01 -23.19
CA PHE A 295 -11.16 23.25 -21.79
C PHE A 295 -10.66 24.67 -21.54
N ALA A 296 -9.84 25.21 -22.44
CA ALA A 296 -9.40 26.60 -22.35
C ALA A 296 -10.58 27.58 -22.47
N GLN A 297 -11.57 27.28 -23.31
CA GLN A 297 -12.77 28.10 -23.44
C GLN A 297 -13.66 28.03 -22.18
N VAL A 298 -13.84 26.84 -21.60
CA VAL A 298 -14.58 26.67 -20.34
C VAL A 298 -13.86 27.36 -19.17
N ALA A 299 -12.52 27.32 -19.13
CA ALA A 299 -11.73 28.03 -18.15
C ALA A 299 -11.87 29.57 -18.30
N ASP A 300 -11.81 30.08 -19.53
CA ASP A 300 -11.97 31.51 -19.83
C ASP A 300 -13.41 31.99 -19.53
N GLU A 301 -14.43 31.18 -19.81
CA GLU A 301 -15.82 31.46 -19.46
C GLU A 301 -16.07 31.37 -17.94
N SER A 302 -15.36 30.48 -17.23
CA SER A 302 -15.44 30.37 -15.76
C SER A 302 -14.72 31.53 -15.05
N ASP A 303 -13.66 32.09 -15.62
CA ASP A 303 -12.96 33.29 -15.11
C ASP A 303 -13.72 34.60 -15.40
N HIS A 304 -14.81 34.53 -16.19
CA HIS A 304 -15.66 35.68 -16.52
C HIS A 304 -16.93 35.77 -15.65
N VAL A 305 -17.05 35.02 -14.55
CA VAL A 305 -18.01 35.40 -13.50
C VAL A 305 -17.47 36.67 -12.86
N PRO A 306 -18.07 37.85 -13.10
CA PRO A 306 -17.52 39.08 -12.55
C PRO A 306 -17.54 38.97 -11.02
N GLU A 307 -16.44 39.33 -10.33
CA GLU A 307 -16.34 39.28 -8.85
C GLU A 307 -17.55 39.94 -8.17
N GLU A 308 -18.18 40.93 -8.82
CA GLU A 308 -19.40 41.60 -8.37
C GLU A 308 -20.65 40.68 -8.26
N HIS A 309 -20.61 39.47 -8.82
CA HIS A 309 -21.67 38.47 -8.75
C HIS A 309 -21.36 37.30 -7.79
N GLU A 310 -20.11 37.11 -7.35
CA GLU A 310 -19.77 36.03 -6.40
C GLU A 310 -20.49 36.19 -5.06
N GLU A 311 -20.61 37.43 -4.58
CA GLU A 311 -21.29 37.73 -3.31
C GLU A 311 -22.81 37.47 -3.42
N ALA A 312 -23.42 37.84 -4.56
CA ALA A 312 -24.84 37.59 -4.83
C ALA A 312 -25.15 36.09 -5.01
N ILE A 313 -24.27 35.33 -5.65
CA ILE A 313 -24.39 33.87 -5.80
C ILE A 313 -24.24 33.19 -4.43
N THR A 314 -23.30 33.64 -3.61
CA THR A 314 -23.08 33.11 -2.25
C THR A 314 -24.26 33.40 -1.33
N GLU A 315 -24.85 34.60 -1.41
CA GLU A 315 -26.05 34.98 -0.64
C GLU A 315 -27.29 34.19 -1.09
N ALA A 316 -27.51 34.07 -2.40
CA ALA A 316 -28.58 33.24 -2.96
C ALA A 316 -28.43 31.75 -2.57
N PHE A 317 -27.19 31.26 -2.49
CA PHE A 317 -26.90 29.90 -2.05
C PHE A 317 -27.21 29.69 -0.57
N ALA A 318 -26.80 30.62 0.29
CA ALA A 318 -27.14 30.57 1.71
C ALA A 318 -28.66 30.62 1.94
N GLU A 319 -29.39 31.40 1.15
CA GLU A 319 -30.84 31.47 1.21
C GLU A 319 -31.50 30.17 0.71
N LEU A 320 -30.99 29.58 -0.38
CA LEU A 320 -31.49 28.32 -0.94
C LEU A 320 -31.29 27.13 0.02
N VAL A 321 -30.11 27.00 0.64
CA VAL A 321 -29.82 25.96 1.64
C VAL A 321 -30.68 26.12 2.89
N ASN A 322 -31.01 27.36 3.27
CA ASN A 322 -31.89 27.62 4.41
C ASN A 322 -33.36 27.29 4.10
N GLN A 323 -33.80 27.46 2.85
CA GLN A 323 -35.16 27.10 2.42
C GLN A 323 -35.31 25.60 2.11
N MET A 324 -34.24 24.94 1.66
CA MET A 324 -34.20 23.53 1.33
C MET A 324 -32.91 22.91 1.87
N PRO A 325 -32.91 22.35 3.09
CA PRO A 325 -31.70 21.73 3.68
C PRO A 325 -31.11 20.61 2.83
N GLU A 326 -31.93 19.94 2.01
CA GLU A 326 -31.50 18.90 1.07
C GLU A 326 -30.64 19.46 -0.08
N ALA A 327 -30.69 20.78 -0.34
CA ALA A 327 -29.84 21.43 -1.34
C ALA A 327 -28.36 21.50 -0.93
N ALA A 328 -28.04 21.27 0.34
CA ALA A 328 -26.67 21.16 0.83
C ALA A 328 -25.92 19.95 0.24
N ASN A 329 -26.64 18.96 -0.29
CA ASN A 329 -26.08 17.72 -0.86
C ASN A 329 -25.98 17.76 -2.39
N LEU A 330 -26.28 18.89 -3.04
CA LEU A 330 -26.17 18.99 -4.50
C LEU A 330 -24.71 19.19 -4.92
N THR A 331 -24.28 18.50 -5.97
CA THR A 331 -22.93 18.70 -6.53
C THR A 331 -22.84 20.05 -7.25
N ARG A 332 -21.64 20.60 -7.41
CA ARG A 332 -21.41 21.90 -8.07
C ARG A 332 -22.00 21.99 -9.48
N GLU A 333 -22.03 20.86 -10.17
CA GLU A 333 -22.57 20.75 -11.52
C GLU A 333 -24.11 20.73 -11.53
N GLN A 334 -24.73 19.96 -10.63
CA GLN A 334 -26.18 19.99 -10.42
C GLN A 334 -26.66 21.39 -10.00
N MET A 335 -25.87 22.10 -9.20
CA MET A 335 -26.13 23.48 -8.81
C MET A 335 -26.04 24.45 -10.00
N ARG A 336 -25.05 24.30 -10.88
CA ARG A 336 -24.94 25.09 -12.13
C ARG A 336 -26.14 24.86 -13.04
N GLU A 337 -26.55 23.59 -13.21
CA GLU A 337 -27.71 23.25 -14.03
C GLU A 337 -28.99 23.84 -13.45
N LEU A 338 -29.16 23.79 -12.12
CA LEU A 338 -30.32 24.35 -11.43
C LEU A 338 -30.35 25.89 -11.52
N LEU A 339 -29.20 26.57 -11.35
CA LEU A 339 -29.08 28.01 -11.54
C LEU A 339 -29.32 28.45 -12.99
N ALA A 340 -28.91 27.64 -13.97
CA ALA A 340 -29.17 27.89 -15.38
C ALA A 340 -30.67 27.78 -15.76
N THR A 341 -31.49 27.11 -14.94
CA THR A 341 -32.95 27.07 -15.12
C THR A 341 -33.68 28.29 -14.56
N ILE A 342 -33.01 29.13 -13.76
CA ILE A 342 -33.60 30.36 -13.22
C ILE A 342 -33.47 31.46 -14.29
N PRO A 343 -34.58 32.07 -14.74
CA PRO A 343 -34.52 33.14 -15.73
C PRO A 343 -33.67 34.32 -15.22
N PRO A 344 -32.92 35.01 -16.08
CA PRO A 344 -32.02 36.11 -15.66
C PRO A 344 -32.73 37.31 -15.04
N GLU A 345 -34.05 37.41 -15.15
CA GLU A 345 -34.86 38.40 -14.41
C GLU A 345 -35.12 38.03 -12.92
N HIS A 346 -34.66 36.86 -12.48
CA HIS A 346 -34.84 36.31 -11.13
C HIS A 346 -33.51 36.01 -10.39
N LEU A 347 -32.37 36.25 -11.04
CA LEU A 347 -31.03 36.25 -10.44
C LEU A 347 -30.63 37.69 -10.09
#